data_AF-A0A7J6MVX4-F1
#
_entry.id   AF-A0A7J6MVX4-F1
#
_cell.length_a   1.000
_cell.length_b   1.000
_cell.length_c   1.000
_cell.angle_alpha   90.00
_cell.angle_beta   90.00
_cell.angle_gamma   90.00
#
_symmetry.space_group_name_H-M   'P 1'
#
loop_
_entity.id
_entity.type
_entity.pdbx_description
1 polymer ?
#
loop_
_entity_poly.entity_id
_entity_poly.type
_entity_poly.pdbx_seq_one_letter_code
_entity_poly.pdbx_strand_id
1 'polypeptide(L)'
;MPPATVASHPTPRQRLIASLVPKVQGRDTKPRWAKAAERLLGVLDRLSPCLPKHREFLDSMNPKDLKRPHVFMNESAQEKLGAFYLCCALRLRPREVEQAGDDNAALLRLTREVAEKEVEPLLAELREFVSDYDSAMHEALEATSVYREISDDLFWHHNFVSACPTLYADLQQHLPDDDHDVENQMVDNELARRVYSAWLEASGQPVKGAVRAALIEYGLLAGKPSYNSPNSSSSAGPRPMGIHFKGTEATID
;
A
#
# COMPACT_ATOMS: atom_id res chain seq x y z
N MET A 1 -4.17 3.28 -32.94
CA MET A 1 -2.94 3.11 -32.15
C MET A 1 -2.06 4.32 -32.41
N PRO A 2 -1.80 5.19 -31.42
CA PRO A 2 -0.70 6.14 -31.53
C PRO A 2 0.62 5.42 -31.25
N PRO A 3 1.75 5.89 -31.83
CA PRO A 3 3.01 5.20 -31.78
C PRO A 3 3.65 5.34 -30.39
N ALA A 4 4.37 4.31 -29.96
CA ALA A 4 5.27 4.40 -28.81
C ALA A 4 6.30 5.50 -29.08
N THR A 5 6.14 6.64 -28.40
CA THR A 5 7.14 7.69 -28.37
C THR A 5 8.39 7.08 -27.74
N VAL A 6 9.45 6.93 -28.53
CA VAL A 6 10.79 6.69 -28.03
C VAL A 6 11.04 7.81 -27.02
N ALA A 7 11.09 7.48 -25.73
CA ALA A 7 11.38 8.46 -24.69
C ALA A 7 12.75 9.06 -25.02
N SER A 8 12.78 10.31 -25.46
CA SER A 8 14.02 11.04 -25.70
C SER A 8 14.84 11.01 -24.43
N HIS A 9 16.11 10.60 -24.53
CA HIS A 9 17.01 10.63 -23.39
C HIS A 9 17.03 12.03 -22.77
N PRO A 10 16.90 12.15 -21.43
CA PRO A 10 16.88 13.46 -20.79
C PRO A 10 18.19 14.20 -21.04
N THR A 11 18.08 15.51 -21.24
CA THR A 11 19.26 16.37 -21.44
C THR A 11 20.13 16.40 -20.18
N PRO A 12 21.42 16.74 -20.28
CA PRO A 12 22.29 16.89 -19.10
C PRO A 12 21.68 17.82 -18.03
N ARG A 13 21.05 18.90 -18.48
CA ARG A 13 20.32 19.85 -17.62
C ARG A 13 19.14 19.19 -16.87
N GLN A 14 18.31 18.42 -17.57
CA GLN A 14 17.18 17.73 -16.94
C GLN A 14 17.64 16.71 -15.90
N ARG A 15 18.75 16.03 -16.16
CA ARG A 15 19.40 15.10 -15.23
C ARG A 15 19.95 15.83 -13.99
N LEU A 16 20.61 16.97 -14.18
CA LEU A 16 21.08 17.82 -13.08
C LEU A 16 19.90 18.22 -12.17
N ILE A 17 18.84 18.81 -12.74
CA ILE A 17 17.65 19.23 -11.99
C ILE A 17 17.04 18.05 -11.23
N ALA A 18 16.86 16.90 -11.89
CA ALA A 18 16.32 15.70 -11.26
C ALA A 18 17.14 15.25 -10.04
N SER A 19 18.47 15.28 -10.15
CA SER A 19 19.38 14.88 -9.06
C SER A 19 19.35 15.82 -7.85
N LEU A 20 18.92 17.07 -8.05
CA LEU A 20 18.88 18.10 -7.03
C LEU A 20 17.55 18.14 -6.27
N VAL A 21 16.44 17.77 -6.90
CA VAL A 21 15.09 17.81 -6.29
C VAL A 21 15.04 17.04 -4.94
N PRO A 22 15.55 15.79 -4.81
CA PRO A 22 15.54 15.08 -3.53
C PRO A 22 16.43 15.70 -2.44
N LYS A 23 17.37 16.58 -2.82
CA LYS A 23 18.35 17.20 -1.91
C LYS A 23 17.84 18.50 -1.30
N VAL A 24 16.71 19.03 -1.77
CA VAL A 24 16.14 20.28 -1.26
C VAL A 24 15.69 20.10 0.19
N GLN A 25 16.25 20.90 1.09
CA GLN A 25 15.96 20.78 2.53
C GLN A 25 14.57 21.36 2.86
N GLY A 26 13.81 20.62 3.67
CA GLY A 26 12.49 21.02 4.18
C GLY A 26 12.03 20.02 5.23
N ARG A 27 11.67 20.49 6.43
CA ARG A 27 11.61 19.70 7.68
C ARG A 27 10.49 18.66 7.80
N ASP A 28 9.65 18.44 6.79
CA ASP A 28 8.54 17.47 6.86
C ASP A 28 8.37 16.68 5.55
N THR A 29 9.43 15.99 5.10
CA THR A 29 9.41 15.13 3.90
C THR A 29 8.86 13.72 4.17
N LYS A 30 7.96 13.57 5.16
CA LYS A 30 7.26 12.31 5.36
C LYS A 30 5.93 12.35 4.60
N PRO A 31 5.66 11.40 3.70
CA PRO A 31 4.37 11.37 3.03
C PRO A 31 3.25 11.08 4.03
N ARG A 32 2.06 11.62 3.77
CA ARG A 32 0.89 11.46 4.65
C ARG A 32 0.53 9.98 4.82
N TRP A 33 0.73 9.18 3.78
CA TRP A 33 0.41 7.76 3.80
C TRP A 33 1.35 6.95 4.70
N ALA A 34 2.59 7.39 4.99
CA ALA A 34 3.57 6.57 5.71
C ALA A 34 3.11 6.22 7.14
N LYS A 35 2.68 7.22 7.92
CA LYS A 35 2.22 6.98 9.30
C LYS A 35 0.97 6.09 9.34
N ALA A 36 0.07 6.26 8.38
CA ALA A 36 -1.12 5.43 8.26
C ALA A 36 -0.71 3.99 7.90
N ALA A 37 0.16 3.81 6.91
CA ALA A 37 0.66 2.51 6.47
C ALA A 37 1.38 1.77 7.60
N GLU A 38 2.32 2.41 8.31
CA GLU A 38 3.04 1.80 9.44
C GLU A 38 2.08 1.24 10.50
N ARG A 39 1.08 2.04 10.88
CA ARG A 39 0.08 1.62 11.87
C ARG A 39 -0.78 0.47 11.33
N LEU A 40 -1.32 0.61 10.12
CA LEU A 40 -2.25 -0.37 9.53
C LEU A 40 -1.55 -1.70 9.23
N LEU A 41 -0.36 -1.66 8.64
CA LEU A 41 0.43 -2.85 8.33
C LEU A 41 0.90 -3.56 9.59
N GLY A 42 1.27 -2.82 10.65
CA GLY A 42 1.66 -3.44 11.92
C GLY A 42 0.53 -4.25 12.56
N VAL A 43 -0.72 -3.79 12.48
CA VAL A 43 -1.86 -4.56 12.98
C VAL A 43 -2.27 -5.68 12.01
N LEU A 44 -2.20 -5.43 10.71
CA LEU A 44 -2.49 -6.43 9.69
C LEU A 44 -1.52 -7.62 9.78
N ASP A 45 -0.24 -7.38 10.05
CA ASP A 45 0.76 -8.43 10.27
C ASP A 45 0.38 -9.34 11.44
N ARG A 46 -0.07 -8.76 12.57
CA ARG A 46 -0.54 -9.52 13.75
C ARG A 46 -1.74 -10.40 13.43
N LEU A 47 -2.65 -9.91 12.57
CA LEU A 47 -3.86 -10.59 12.15
C LEU A 47 -3.67 -11.48 10.92
N SER A 48 -2.52 -11.42 10.24
CA SER A 48 -2.24 -12.22 9.04
C SER A 48 -2.50 -13.72 9.23
N PRO A 49 -2.22 -14.36 10.39
CA PRO A 49 -2.52 -15.77 10.59
C PRO A 49 -4.04 -16.06 10.68
N CYS A 50 -4.85 -15.05 10.97
CA CYS A 50 -6.31 -15.15 11.07
C CYS A 50 -6.99 -15.04 9.70
N LEU A 51 -6.41 -14.30 8.76
CA LEU A 51 -7.03 -13.97 7.46
C LEU A 51 -7.44 -15.19 6.61
N PRO A 52 -6.70 -16.32 6.60
CA PRO A 52 -7.15 -17.53 5.93
C PRO A 52 -8.52 -18.03 6.42
N LYS A 53 -8.86 -17.85 7.71
CA LYS A 53 -10.17 -18.23 8.26
C LYS A 53 -11.31 -17.37 7.74
N HIS A 54 -11.04 -16.10 7.45
CA HIS A 54 -12.01 -15.24 6.78
C HIS A 54 -12.31 -15.76 5.36
N ARG A 55 -11.28 -16.27 4.68
CA ARG A 55 -11.46 -16.90 3.35
C ARG A 55 -12.32 -18.17 3.44
N GLU A 56 -12.06 -19.03 4.42
CA GLU A 56 -12.87 -20.24 4.64
C GLU A 56 -14.35 -19.91 4.88
N PHE A 57 -14.63 -18.82 5.60
CA PHE A 57 -15.98 -18.28 5.78
C PHE A 57 -16.62 -17.91 4.44
N LEU A 58 -15.93 -17.12 3.61
CA LEU A 58 -16.44 -16.73 2.30
C LEU A 58 -16.70 -17.93 1.38
N ASP A 59 -15.83 -18.93 1.40
CA ASP A 59 -15.98 -20.15 0.60
C ASP A 59 -17.16 -21.03 1.07
N SER A 60 -17.62 -20.87 2.32
CA SER A 60 -18.84 -21.53 2.84
C SER A 60 -20.15 -20.81 2.55
N MET A 61 -20.06 -19.61 1.98
CA MET A 61 -21.20 -18.74 1.70
C MET A 61 -21.57 -18.78 0.22
N ASN A 62 -22.86 -18.71 -0.09
CA ASN A 62 -23.29 -18.37 -1.44
C ASN A 62 -23.14 -16.85 -1.63
N PRO A 63 -22.40 -16.37 -2.65
CA PRO A 63 -22.20 -14.93 -2.88
C PRO A 63 -23.50 -14.12 -3.05
N LYS A 64 -24.61 -14.80 -3.38
CA LYS A 64 -25.94 -14.16 -3.51
C LYS A 64 -26.58 -13.85 -2.16
N ASP A 65 -26.17 -14.52 -1.10
CA ASP A 65 -26.77 -14.39 0.25
C ASP A 65 -26.28 -13.10 0.94
N LEU A 66 -25.05 -12.67 0.66
CA LEU A 66 -24.49 -11.41 1.17
C LEU A 66 -25.17 -10.15 0.62
N LYS A 67 -25.93 -10.26 -0.48
CA LYS A 67 -26.56 -9.12 -1.16
C LYS A 67 -27.99 -8.85 -0.72
N ARG A 68 -28.58 -9.73 0.09
CA ARG A 68 -30.00 -9.66 0.45
C ARG A 68 -30.13 -9.24 1.91
N PRO A 69 -30.76 -8.08 2.19
CA PRO A 69 -31.18 -7.78 3.55
C PRO A 69 -32.08 -8.93 4.04
N HIS A 70 -31.83 -9.41 5.26
CA HIS A 70 -32.58 -10.49 5.93
C HIS A 70 -32.32 -11.94 5.47
N VAL A 71 -31.24 -12.23 4.72
CA VAL A 71 -30.80 -13.62 4.57
C VAL A 71 -29.96 -14.03 5.78
N PHE A 72 -30.46 -15.02 6.51
CA PHE A 72 -29.73 -15.65 7.61
C PHE A 72 -28.55 -16.43 7.05
N MET A 73 -27.36 -16.10 7.56
CA MET A 73 -26.12 -16.83 7.30
C MET A 73 -26.31 -18.29 7.73
N ASN A 74 -25.91 -19.26 6.89
CA ASN A 74 -26.03 -20.69 7.26
C ASN A 74 -25.14 -21.01 8.48
N GLU A 75 -25.48 -22.06 9.24
CA GLU A 75 -24.77 -22.42 10.48
C GLU A 75 -23.26 -22.62 10.27
N SER A 76 -22.85 -23.25 9.17
CA SER A 76 -21.44 -23.46 8.85
C SER A 76 -20.68 -22.14 8.64
N ALA A 77 -21.30 -21.17 7.98
CA ALA A 77 -20.72 -19.86 7.78
C ALA A 77 -20.65 -19.05 9.09
N GLN A 78 -21.66 -19.19 9.97
CA GLN A 78 -21.63 -18.59 11.31
C GLN A 78 -20.49 -19.15 12.15
N GLU A 79 -20.29 -20.46 12.14
CA GLU A 79 -19.19 -21.13 12.83
C GLU A 79 -17.83 -20.63 12.34
N LYS A 80 -17.63 -20.57 11.01
CA LYS A 80 -16.37 -20.11 10.42
C LYS A 80 -16.09 -18.64 10.68
N LEU A 81 -17.10 -17.78 10.62
CA LEU A 81 -16.96 -16.37 10.96
C LEU A 81 -16.65 -16.19 12.46
N GLY A 82 -17.29 -16.98 13.32
CA GLY A 82 -16.97 -17.04 14.75
C GLY A 82 -15.53 -17.47 15.01
N ALA A 83 -15.06 -18.51 14.30
CA ALA A 83 -13.69 -18.99 14.39
C ALA A 83 -12.67 -17.95 13.91
N PHE A 84 -13.00 -17.16 12.88
CA PHE A 84 -12.17 -16.03 12.45
C PHE A 84 -12.02 -14.99 13.56
N TYR A 85 -13.11 -14.49 14.12
CA TYR A 85 -13.04 -13.47 15.17
C TYR A 85 -12.42 -13.99 16.47
N LEU A 86 -12.65 -15.25 16.83
CA LEU A 86 -12.00 -15.87 18.00
C LEU A 86 -10.49 -15.95 17.78
N CYS A 87 -10.06 -16.29 16.56
CA CYS A 87 -8.64 -16.25 16.20
C CYS A 87 -8.07 -14.83 16.32
N CYS A 88 -8.80 -13.80 15.89
CA CYS A 88 -8.40 -12.41 16.10
C CYS A 88 -8.29 -12.06 17.60
N ALA A 89 -9.26 -12.49 18.42
CA ALA A 89 -9.23 -12.27 19.88
C ALA A 89 -7.99 -12.91 20.53
N LEU A 90 -7.62 -14.13 20.13
CA LEU A 90 -6.39 -14.79 20.58
C LEU A 90 -5.11 -14.01 20.23
N ARG A 91 -5.10 -13.28 19.10
CA ARG A 91 -3.94 -12.49 18.66
C ARG A 91 -3.90 -11.09 19.27
N LEU A 92 -5.06 -10.48 19.50
CA LEU A 92 -5.17 -9.11 19.97
C LEU A 92 -5.23 -9.01 21.49
N ARG A 93 -5.94 -9.92 22.15
CA ARG A 93 -6.21 -9.93 23.60
C ARG A 93 -5.97 -11.31 24.25
N PRO A 94 -4.76 -11.90 24.12
CA PRO A 94 -4.49 -13.26 24.59
C PRO A 94 -4.80 -13.46 26.09
N ARG A 95 -4.51 -12.46 26.93
CA ARG A 95 -4.76 -12.53 28.38
C ARG A 95 -6.25 -12.61 28.74
N GLU A 96 -7.10 -11.89 28.00
CA GLU A 96 -8.56 -11.91 28.24
C GLU A 96 -9.15 -13.26 27.78
N VAL A 97 -8.61 -13.84 26.71
CA VAL A 97 -8.98 -15.20 26.28
C VAL A 97 -8.57 -16.24 27.31
N GLU A 98 -7.34 -16.15 27.85
CA GLU A 98 -6.87 -17.03 28.92
C GLU A 98 -7.74 -16.92 30.19
N GLN A 99 -8.18 -15.71 30.55
CA GLN A 99 -9.07 -15.48 31.69
C GLN A 99 -10.47 -16.06 31.49
N ALA A 100 -10.98 -16.03 30.25
CA ALA A 100 -12.27 -16.64 29.93
C ALA A 100 -12.22 -18.18 30.06
N GLY A 101 -11.05 -18.80 29.82
CA GLY A 101 -10.87 -20.25 29.96
C GLY A 101 -11.89 -21.03 29.12
N ASP A 102 -12.64 -21.92 29.77
CA ASP A 102 -13.68 -22.74 29.14
C ASP A 102 -15.10 -22.10 29.20
N ASP A 103 -15.22 -20.84 29.65
CA ASP A 103 -16.50 -20.12 29.63
C ASP A 103 -16.84 -19.66 28.21
N ASN A 104 -17.60 -20.50 27.51
CA ASN A 104 -18.10 -20.22 26.16
C ASN A 104 -18.85 -18.89 26.05
N ALA A 105 -19.61 -18.48 27.07
CA ALA A 105 -20.35 -17.21 27.03
C ALA A 105 -19.41 -16.01 27.17
N ALA A 106 -18.36 -16.13 28.00
CA ALA A 106 -17.31 -15.12 28.08
C ALA A 106 -16.51 -15.02 26.78
N LEU A 107 -16.11 -16.15 26.19
CA LEU A 107 -15.39 -16.19 24.91
C LEU A 107 -16.20 -15.56 23.77
N LEU A 108 -17.50 -15.83 23.68
CA LEU A 108 -18.37 -15.22 22.68
C LEU A 108 -18.51 -13.71 22.87
N ARG A 109 -18.65 -13.23 24.10
CA ARG A 109 -18.69 -11.78 24.40
C ARG A 109 -17.38 -11.10 24.00
N LEU A 110 -16.24 -11.68 24.39
CA LEU A 110 -14.91 -11.15 24.07
C LEU A 110 -14.68 -11.13 22.55
N THR A 111 -15.03 -12.22 21.86
CA THR A 111 -14.91 -12.34 20.41
C THR A 111 -15.72 -11.26 19.69
N ARG A 112 -16.97 -11.04 20.13
CA ARG A 112 -17.82 -9.97 19.59
C ARG A 112 -17.25 -8.59 19.85
N GLU A 113 -16.74 -8.35 21.06
CA GLU A 113 -16.12 -7.07 21.40
C GLU A 113 -14.89 -6.77 20.54
N VAL A 114 -14.01 -7.76 20.35
CA VAL A 114 -12.84 -7.64 19.48
C VAL A 114 -13.26 -7.39 18.03
N ALA A 115 -14.29 -8.09 17.54
CA ALA A 115 -14.83 -7.87 16.20
C ALA A 115 -15.30 -6.41 16.01
N GLU A 116 -16.17 -5.93 16.90
CA GLU A 116 -16.83 -4.62 16.78
C GLU A 116 -15.87 -3.43 17.05
N LYS A 117 -14.95 -3.57 18.00
CA LYS A 117 -14.11 -2.45 18.46
C LYS A 117 -12.73 -2.38 17.82
N GLU A 118 -12.23 -3.48 17.27
CA GLU A 118 -10.84 -3.55 16.77
C GLU A 118 -10.77 -4.05 15.33
N VAL A 119 -11.34 -5.22 15.03
CA VAL A 119 -11.17 -5.86 13.72
C VAL A 119 -11.94 -5.12 12.63
N GLU A 120 -13.24 -4.91 12.79
CA GLU A 120 -14.06 -4.25 11.76
C GLU A 120 -13.64 -2.79 11.50
N PRO A 121 -13.35 -1.96 12.52
CA PRO A 121 -12.80 -0.63 12.31
C PRO A 121 -11.46 -0.65 11.55
N LEU A 122 -10.55 -1.57 11.90
CA LEU A 122 -9.28 -1.73 11.18
C LEU A 122 -9.51 -2.10 9.71
N LEU A 123 -10.39 -3.05 9.43
CA LEU A 123 -10.72 -3.46 8.07
C LEU A 123 -11.34 -2.31 7.26
N ALA A 124 -12.18 -1.49 7.88
CA ALA A 124 -12.72 -0.28 7.26
C ALA A 124 -11.60 0.72 6.93
N GLU A 125 -10.68 0.97 7.84
CA GLU A 125 -9.54 1.86 7.61
C GLU A 125 -8.57 1.33 6.53
N LEU A 126 -8.35 0.01 6.47
CA LEU A 126 -7.57 -0.62 5.40
C LEU A 126 -8.22 -0.45 4.03
N ARG A 127 -9.55 -0.57 3.94
CA ARG A 127 -10.30 -0.31 2.70
C ARG A 127 -10.21 1.16 2.30
N GLU A 128 -10.33 2.08 3.27
CA GLU A 128 -10.19 3.52 3.03
C GLU A 128 -8.78 3.87 2.56
N PHE A 129 -7.74 3.28 3.16
CA PHE A 129 -6.34 3.52 2.82
C PHE A 129 -6.00 3.16 1.36
N VAL A 130 -6.67 2.15 0.80
CA VAL A 130 -6.47 1.73 -0.60
C VAL A 130 -7.54 2.24 -1.55
N SER A 131 -8.47 3.07 -1.08
CA SER A 131 -9.62 3.53 -1.87
C SER A 131 -9.22 4.40 -3.07
N ASP A 132 -8.14 5.15 -2.94
CA ASP A 132 -7.54 6.03 -3.94
C ASP A 132 -6.33 5.38 -4.66
N TYR A 133 -6.25 4.05 -4.64
CA TYR A 133 -5.23 3.32 -5.39
C TYR A 133 -5.37 3.57 -6.90
N ASP A 134 -4.29 4.06 -7.49
CA ASP A 134 -4.17 4.33 -8.93
C ASP A 134 -3.21 3.31 -9.56
N SER A 135 -3.77 2.35 -10.31
CA SER A 135 -2.98 1.32 -10.99
C SER A 135 -2.10 1.86 -12.10
N ALA A 136 -2.55 2.89 -12.82
CA ALA A 136 -1.77 3.48 -13.90
C ALA A 136 -0.54 4.21 -13.35
N MET A 137 -0.71 4.95 -12.24
CA MET A 137 0.40 5.58 -11.53
C MET A 137 1.37 4.54 -10.95
N HIS A 138 0.85 3.45 -10.36
CA HIS A 138 1.70 2.35 -9.87
C HIS A 138 2.57 1.77 -11.00
N GLU A 139 1.94 1.33 -12.09
CA GLU A 139 2.65 0.74 -13.25
C GLU A 139 3.68 1.71 -13.85
N ALA A 140 3.32 3.00 -13.95
CA ALA A 140 4.23 4.03 -14.44
C ALA A 140 5.47 4.17 -13.55
N LEU A 141 5.29 4.24 -12.22
CA LEU A 141 6.41 4.34 -11.27
C LEU A 141 7.27 3.07 -11.29
N GLU A 142 6.67 1.89 -11.33
CA GLU A 142 7.41 0.63 -11.39
C GLU A 142 8.23 0.51 -12.68
N ALA A 143 7.69 0.93 -13.82
CA ALA A 143 8.41 0.94 -15.10
C ALA A 143 9.68 1.82 -15.07
N THR A 144 9.79 2.77 -14.12
CA THR A 144 10.99 3.59 -13.96
C THR A 144 12.08 2.94 -13.10
N SER A 145 11.79 1.84 -12.40
CA SER A 145 12.72 1.17 -11.49
C SER A 145 14.01 0.71 -12.19
N VAL A 146 13.90 0.29 -13.46
CA VAL A 146 15.04 -0.11 -14.31
C VAL A 146 16.11 0.98 -14.41
N TYR A 147 15.74 2.26 -14.32
CA TYR A 147 16.71 3.36 -14.41
C TYR A 147 17.56 3.49 -13.15
N ARG A 148 17.12 2.96 -12.01
CA ARG A 148 17.91 2.99 -10.77
C ARG A 148 19.19 2.17 -10.90
N GLU A 149 19.17 1.09 -11.67
CA GLU A 149 20.36 0.28 -11.96
C GLU A 149 21.31 0.96 -12.95
N ILE A 150 20.82 1.93 -13.73
CA ILE A 150 21.59 2.63 -14.76
C ILE A 150 22.21 3.90 -14.18
N SER A 151 21.39 4.77 -13.58
CA SER A 151 21.83 6.05 -13.02
C SER A 151 20.73 6.72 -12.17
N ASP A 152 21.09 7.21 -10.99
CA ASP A 152 20.15 7.86 -10.06
C ASP A 152 19.43 9.07 -10.67
N ASP A 153 20.13 9.89 -11.45
CA ASP A 153 19.54 11.07 -12.10
C ASP A 153 18.50 10.72 -13.17
N LEU A 154 18.69 9.62 -13.91
CA LEU A 154 17.73 9.06 -14.85
C LEU A 154 16.52 8.52 -14.10
N PHE A 155 16.74 7.79 -13.01
CA PHE A 155 15.67 7.30 -12.14
C PHE A 155 14.79 8.45 -11.65
N TRP A 156 15.39 9.50 -11.09
CA TRP A 156 14.66 10.65 -10.58
C TRP A 156 13.91 11.40 -11.69
N HIS A 157 14.55 11.60 -12.85
CA HIS A 157 13.90 12.26 -13.97
C HIS A 157 12.62 11.53 -14.41
N HIS A 158 12.73 10.23 -14.68
CA HIS A 158 11.58 9.43 -15.11
C HIS A 158 10.52 9.29 -14.01
N ASN A 159 10.94 9.24 -12.74
CA ASN A 159 10.01 9.25 -11.60
C ASN A 159 9.17 10.53 -11.56
N PHE A 160 9.80 11.71 -11.65
CA PHE A 160 9.07 12.96 -11.59
C PHE A 160 8.17 13.18 -12.81
N VAL A 161 8.61 12.77 -14.00
CA VAL A 161 7.77 12.77 -15.22
C VAL A 161 6.53 11.89 -15.03
N SER A 162 6.64 10.77 -14.31
CA SER A 162 5.51 9.87 -14.06
C SER A 162 4.61 10.38 -12.93
N ALA A 163 5.19 10.79 -11.80
CA ALA A 163 4.46 11.15 -10.59
C ALA A 163 3.76 12.52 -10.68
N CYS A 164 4.43 13.51 -11.27
CA CYS A 164 4.00 14.90 -11.24
C CYS A 164 4.44 15.67 -12.49
N PRO A 165 4.04 15.22 -13.70
CA PRO A 165 4.57 15.73 -14.98
C PRO A 165 4.45 17.25 -15.11
N THR A 166 3.32 17.83 -14.73
CA THR A 166 3.09 19.27 -14.82
C THR A 166 4.02 20.06 -13.90
N LEU A 167 4.07 19.71 -12.61
CA LEU A 167 4.92 20.41 -11.64
C LEU A 167 6.41 20.30 -11.99
N TYR A 168 6.82 19.13 -12.49
CA TYR A 168 8.21 18.91 -12.86
C TYR A 168 8.59 19.66 -14.15
N ALA A 169 7.68 19.72 -15.13
CA ALA A 169 7.86 20.56 -16.32
C ALA A 169 7.95 22.05 -15.96
N ASP A 170 7.09 22.53 -15.06
CA ASP A 170 7.13 23.90 -14.56
C ASP A 170 8.49 24.20 -13.91
N LEU A 171 9.00 23.29 -13.07
CA LEU A 171 10.32 23.44 -12.44
C LEU A 171 11.44 23.59 -13.47
N GLN A 172 11.43 22.75 -14.52
CA GLN A 172 12.43 22.81 -15.58
C GLN A 172 12.42 24.15 -16.33
N GLN A 173 11.24 24.77 -16.48
CA GLN A 173 11.08 26.05 -17.17
C GLN A 173 11.45 27.27 -16.31
N HIS A 174 11.31 27.18 -14.98
CA HIS A 174 11.57 28.31 -14.07
C HIS A 174 13.04 28.46 -13.66
N LEU A 175 13.88 27.45 -13.93
CA LEU A 175 15.29 27.48 -13.56
C LEU A 175 16.15 28.16 -14.64
N PRO A 176 17.23 28.88 -14.26
CA PRO A 176 18.09 29.64 -15.18
C PRO A 176 18.95 28.71 -16.05
N ASP A 177 19.25 29.09 -17.29
CA ASP A 177 19.97 28.24 -18.25
C ASP A 177 21.40 27.86 -17.82
N ASP A 178 22.02 28.62 -16.91
CA ASP A 178 23.34 28.33 -16.36
C ASP A 178 23.29 27.27 -15.24
N ASP A 179 24.06 26.20 -15.40
CA ASP A 179 24.05 25.05 -14.48
C ASP A 179 24.55 25.43 -13.07
N HIS A 180 25.49 26.39 -12.96
CA HIS A 180 25.98 26.85 -11.67
C HIS A 180 24.91 27.62 -10.87
N ASP A 181 24.10 28.41 -11.57
CA ASP A 181 22.98 29.12 -10.97
C ASP A 181 21.83 28.18 -10.57
N VAL A 182 21.64 27.06 -11.28
CA VAL A 182 20.63 26.04 -10.93
C VAL A 182 20.89 25.46 -9.55
N GLU A 183 22.12 25.04 -9.26
CA GLU A 183 22.47 24.45 -7.97
C GLU A 183 22.19 25.40 -6.80
N ASN A 184 22.59 26.66 -6.95
CA ASN A 184 22.38 27.70 -5.94
C ASN A 184 20.90 27.99 -5.70
N GLN A 185 20.08 28.04 -6.76
CA GLN A 185 18.65 28.31 -6.63
C GLN A 185 17.84 27.13 -6.10
N MET A 186 18.33 25.89 -6.26
CA MET A 186 17.61 24.68 -5.86
C MET A 186 17.50 24.50 -4.33
N VAL A 187 18.47 25.00 -3.55
CA VAL A 187 18.56 24.77 -2.10
C VAL A 187 17.28 25.19 -1.36
N ASP A 188 16.67 26.30 -1.76
CA ASP A 188 15.46 26.87 -1.16
C ASP A 188 14.27 26.93 -2.12
N ASN A 189 14.31 26.17 -3.22
CA ASN A 189 13.30 26.25 -4.25
C ASN A 189 11.98 25.59 -3.82
N GLU A 190 10.94 26.41 -3.60
CA GLU A 190 9.62 25.93 -3.19
C GLU A 190 8.95 25.04 -4.24
N LEU A 191 9.17 25.29 -5.53
CA LEU A 191 8.63 24.45 -6.59
C LEU A 191 9.29 23.06 -6.58
N ALA A 192 10.59 22.98 -6.33
CA ALA A 192 11.28 21.70 -6.15
C ALA A 192 10.77 20.93 -4.92
N ARG A 193 10.51 21.63 -3.80
CA ARG A 193 9.86 21.02 -2.62
C ARG A 193 8.49 20.45 -2.97
N ARG A 194 7.68 21.19 -3.75
CA ARG A 194 6.36 20.73 -4.22
C ARG A 194 6.45 19.53 -5.16
N VAL A 195 7.41 19.51 -6.09
CA VAL A 195 7.69 18.35 -6.95
C VAL A 195 8.01 17.12 -6.11
N TYR A 196 8.95 17.25 -5.15
CA TYR A 196 9.34 16.15 -4.29
C TYR A 196 8.18 15.68 -3.39
N SER A 197 7.40 16.60 -2.85
CA SER A 197 6.22 16.29 -2.02
C SER A 197 5.13 15.56 -2.82
N ALA A 198 4.88 15.97 -4.07
CA ALA A 198 3.94 15.29 -4.95
C ALA A 198 4.43 13.87 -5.28
N TRP A 199 5.72 13.70 -5.55
CA TRP A 199 6.33 12.38 -5.74
C TRP A 199 6.22 11.50 -4.48
N LEU A 200 6.46 12.06 -3.29
CA LEU A 200 6.33 11.33 -2.02
C LEU A 200 4.91 10.79 -1.82
N GLU A 201 3.87 11.55 -2.17
CA GLU A 201 2.49 11.04 -2.09
C GLU A 201 2.21 9.97 -3.15
N ALA A 202 2.74 10.14 -4.38
CA ALA A 202 2.60 9.14 -5.44
C ALA A 202 3.38 7.83 -5.16
N SER A 203 4.50 7.89 -4.43
CA SER A 203 5.31 6.72 -4.10
C SER A 203 4.61 5.75 -3.13
N GLY A 204 3.45 6.13 -2.58
CA GLY A 204 2.59 5.23 -1.81
C GLY A 204 1.77 4.25 -2.67
N GLN A 205 1.67 4.47 -3.99
CA GLN A 205 0.83 3.63 -4.86
C GLN A 205 1.24 2.15 -4.88
N PRO A 206 2.54 1.77 -4.92
CA PRO A 206 2.95 0.37 -4.78
C PRO A 206 2.53 -0.26 -3.45
N VAL A 207 2.67 0.47 -2.34
CA VAL A 207 2.26 0.01 -1.00
C VAL A 207 0.75 -0.21 -0.95
N LYS A 208 -0.03 0.75 -1.43
CA LYS A 208 -1.49 0.62 -1.56
C LYS A 208 -1.87 -0.56 -2.45
N GLY A 209 -1.15 -0.76 -3.55
CA GLY A 209 -1.33 -1.89 -4.47
C GLY A 209 -1.15 -3.24 -3.77
N ALA A 210 -0.09 -3.40 -2.99
CA ALA A 210 0.17 -4.63 -2.22
C ALA A 210 -0.91 -4.89 -1.16
N VAL A 211 -1.29 -3.86 -0.38
CA VAL A 211 -2.38 -3.97 0.61
C VAL A 211 -3.69 -4.34 -0.07
N ARG A 212 -4.02 -3.67 -1.18
CA ARG A 212 -5.24 -3.94 -1.95
C ARG A 212 -5.27 -5.38 -2.47
N ALA A 213 -4.15 -5.89 -2.97
CA ALA A 213 -4.04 -7.27 -3.43
C ALA A 213 -4.30 -8.27 -2.31
N ALA A 214 -3.70 -8.06 -1.13
CA ALA A 214 -3.95 -8.90 0.05
C ALA A 214 -5.42 -8.86 0.49
N LEU A 215 -6.04 -7.67 0.54
CA LEU A 215 -7.47 -7.56 0.88
C LEU A 215 -8.36 -8.31 -0.12
N ILE A 216 -8.03 -8.33 -1.41
CA ILE A 216 -8.75 -9.10 -2.42
C ILE A 216 -8.54 -10.61 -2.23
N GLU A 217 -7.31 -11.04 -1.98
CA GLU A 217 -6.96 -12.45 -1.75
C GLU A 217 -7.81 -13.06 -0.62
N TYR A 218 -7.88 -12.36 0.52
CA TYR A 218 -8.67 -12.77 1.67
C TYR A 218 -10.16 -12.42 1.57
N GLY A 219 -10.59 -11.85 0.44
CA GLY A 219 -11.99 -11.50 0.15
C GLY A 219 -12.57 -10.40 1.04
N LEU A 220 -11.71 -9.57 1.61
CA LEU A 220 -12.06 -8.37 2.39
C LEU A 220 -12.36 -7.16 1.51
N LEU A 221 -11.99 -7.23 0.22
CA LEU A 221 -12.29 -6.24 -0.81
C LEU A 221 -12.71 -6.95 -2.11
N ALA A 222 -13.73 -6.43 -2.78
CA ALA A 222 -14.14 -6.91 -4.09
C ALA A 222 -13.22 -6.36 -5.19
N GLY A 223 -12.76 -7.23 -6.08
CA GLY A 223 -11.94 -6.82 -7.22
C GLY A 223 -11.16 -7.98 -7.82
N LYS A 224 -10.46 -7.69 -8.91
CA LYS A 224 -9.37 -8.55 -9.38
C LYS A 224 -8.05 -7.99 -8.87
N PRO A 225 -7.07 -8.83 -8.49
CA PRO A 225 -5.70 -8.36 -8.32
C PRO A 225 -5.29 -7.76 -9.67
N SER A 226 -5.09 -6.44 -9.71
CA SER A 226 -4.66 -5.76 -10.94
C SER A 226 -3.17 -5.96 -11.20
N TYR A 227 -2.44 -6.44 -10.19
CA TYR A 227 -0.99 -6.63 -10.22
C TYR A 227 -0.64 -8.12 -10.19
N ASN A 228 -0.02 -8.61 -11.26
CA ASN A 228 0.64 -9.91 -11.26
C ASN A 228 2.02 -9.72 -10.64
N SER A 229 2.15 -9.98 -9.34
CA SER A 229 3.49 -10.12 -8.76
C SER A 229 4.21 -11.25 -9.52
N PRO A 230 5.46 -11.03 -9.99
CA PRO A 230 6.23 -12.05 -10.73
C PRO A 230 6.52 -13.31 -9.90
N ASN A 231 6.21 -13.32 -8.60
CA ASN A 231 6.30 -14.50 -7.73
C ASN A 231 5.01 -15.35 -7.69
N SER A 232 4.00 -15.06 -8.51
CA SER A 232 2.78 -15.88 -8.63
C SER A 232 2.97 -17.13 -9.52
N SER A 233 4.07 -17.86 -9.34
CA SER A 233 4.13 -19.25 -9.78
C SER A 233 3.33 -20.11 -8.82
N SER A 234 2.28 -20.72 -9.35
CA SER A 234 1.45 -21.76 -8.73
C SER A 234 2.27 -22.76 -7.89
N SER A 235 2.22 -22.63 -6.56
CA SER A 235 2.55 -23.72 -5.64
C SER A 235 1.70 -23.58 -4.39
N ALA A 236 0.90 -24.61 -4.11
CA ALA A 236 0.01 -24.71 -2.98
C ALA A 236 0.74 -24.48 -1.64
N GLY A 237 0.22 -23.53 -0.85
CA GLY A 237 0.64 -23.26 0.52
C GLY A 237 0.55 -21.77 0.86
N PRO A 238 -0.02 -21.38 2.02
CA PRO A 238 -0.03 -19.99 2.44
C PRO A 238 1.40 -19.58 2.80
N ARG A 239 2.06 -18.78 1.94
CA ARG A 239 3.30 -18.13 2.32
C ARG A 239 2.97 -17.00 3.29
N PRO A 240 3.61 -16.93 4.48
CA PRO A 240 3.48 -15.77 5.33
C PRO A 240 3.95 -14.53 4.56
N MET A 241 3.24 -13.41 4.69
CA MET A 241 3.64 -12.15 4.07
C MET A 241 5.06 -11.79 4.53
N GLY A 242 6.02 -11.88 3.62
CA GLY A 242 7.38 -11.41 3.83
C GLY A 242 7.46 -9.90 3.63
N ILE A 243 6.78 -9.11 4.48
CA ILE A 243 7.01 -7.66 4.54
C ILE A 243 7.99 -7.43 5.69
N HIS A 244 9.28 -7.55 5.42
CA HIS A 244 10.32 -7.23 6.39
C HIS A 244 10.65 -5.73 6.34
N PHE A 245 10.10 -4.95 7.27
CA PHE A 245 10.56 -3.58 7.51
C PHE A 245 11.87 -3.60 8.31
N LYS A 246 13.01 -3.57 7.62
CA LYS A 246 14.32 -3.28 8.23
C LYS A 246 14.81 -1.92 7.76
N GLY A 247 14.55 -0.88 8.57
CA GLY A 247 15.08 0.45 8.29
C GLY A 247 14.57 1.07 6.99
N THR A 248 15.12 2.22 6.62
CA THR A 248 14.68 3.17 5.57
C THR A 248 14.64 2.65 4.12
N GLU A 249 14.73 1.35 3.88
CA GLU A 249 14.69 0.76 2.55
C GLU A 249 13.70 -0.40 2.51
N ALA A 250 12.62 -0.24 1.74
CA ALA A 250 11.71 -1.31 1.42
C ALA A 250 12.33 -2.14 0.29
N THR A 251 12.62 -3.41 0.57
CA THR A 251 12.93 -4.43 -0.45
C THR A 251 11.80 -5.44 -0.49
N ILE A 252 11.40 -5.84 -1.70
CA ILE A 252 10.39 -6.87 -1.98
C ILE A 252 11.18 -8.13 -2.34
N ASP A 253 10.95 -9.23 -1.63
CA ASP A 253 11.41 -10.58 -2.04
C ASP A 253 10.43 -11.23 -3.04
#